data_AF-A0A2V7DZT1-F1
#
_entry.id   AF-A0A2V7DZT1-F1
#
_cell.length_a   1.000
_cell.length_b   1.000
_cell.length_c   1.000
_cell.angle_alpha   90.00
_cell.angle_beta   90.00
_cell.angle_gamma   90.00
#
_symmetry.space_group_name_H-M   'P 1'
#
loop_
_entity.id
_entity.type
_entity.pdbx_description
1 polymer ?
#
loop_
_entity_poly.entity_id
_entity_poly.type
_entity_poly.pdbx_seq_one_letter_code
_entity_poly.pdbx_strand_id
1 'polypeptide(L)'
;LGGELRKVTVMMSDLRGFTSLAERLTAEEAIRFLNGYLQTMVDLILHYSRTINEIMGDGILVIFGAPKAAADDAERAVACAVAMQRAMDEVNARGRERGLPEVEMGIGIHTGEVIVGNIGSDRRMKYAAVGTHVNLTGRIESYTTGGQLLISESTLQEISPIIEVGRSLRIEPKGARREMTVWEVVGIGGSHGLTLRAVEPAMVGLAKEIQIRYAVLEEKHVGRSTLDASIVRLSLKGAEVRSPVLVPPLSNLKIWIPEIEAGALPVELYAKVVEGTPVVGTGFTVRFTSMAPEVAEHLRRHIAT
;
A
#
# COMPACT_ATOMS: atom_id res chain seq x y z
N LEU A 1 0.59 28.02 23.50
CA LEU A 1 1.13 26.80 22.86
C LEU A 1 0.51 25.63 23.58
N GLY A 2 -0.53 25.04 23.01
CA GLY A 2 -1.31 23.99 23.66
C GLY A 2 -1.45 22.81 22.73
N GLY A 3 -1.34 21.61 23.29
CA GLY A 3 -1.79 20.39 22.67
C GLY A 3 -2.83 19.76 23.58
N GLU A 4 -3.85 19.15 22.98
CA GLU A 4 -4.84 18.36 23.72
C GLU A 4 -4.73 16.90 23.29
N LEU A 5 -4.93 15.99 24.25
CA LEU A 5 -5.10 14.58 23.92
C LEU A 5 -6.50 14.40 23.33
N ARG A 6 -6.57 13.77 22.16
CA ARG A 6 -7.83 13.56 21.45
C ARG A 6 -7.86 12.22 20.74
N LYS A 7 -8.98 11.51 20.84
CA LYS A 7 -9.28 10.35 19.98
C LYS A 7 -9.53 10.83 18.56
N VAL A 8 -8.75 10.31 17.62
CA VAL A 8 -8.88 10.62 16.18
C VAL A 8 -8.80 9.34 15.37
N THR A 9 -9.29 9.40 14.13
CA THR A 9 -9.01 8.40 13.10
C THR A 9 -7.97 8.96 12.15
N VAL A 10 -6.83 8.28 12.04
CA VAL A 10 -5.73 8.66 11.16
C VAL A 10 -5.75 7.76 9.94
N MET A 11 -5.63 8.36 8.76
CA MET A 11 -5.48 7.67 7.48
C MET A 11 -4.14 8.04 6.85
N MET A 12 -3.39 7.04 6.39
CA MET A 12 -2.19 7.21 5.58
C MET A 12 -2.37 6.47 4.26
N SER A 13 -2.07 7.15 3.14
CA SER A 13 -1.97 6.52 1.82
C SER A 13 -0.59 6.72 1.21
N ASP A 14 -0.22 5.83 0.29
CA ASP A 14 1.06 5.84 -0.43
C ASP A 14 0.93 5.17 -1.81
N LEU A 15 1.65 5.66 -2.82
CA LEU A 15 1.65 5.06 -4.15
C LEU A 15 2.71 3.96 -4.27
N ARG A 16 2.27 2.74 -4.58
CA ARG A 16 3.15 1.60 -4.82
C ARG A 16 3.88 1.75 -6.15
N GLY A 17 5.21 1.78 -6.08
CA GLY A 17 6.09 1.85 -7.24
C GLY A 17 6.28 3.24 -7.84
N PHE A 18 5.66 4.30 -7.29
CA PHE A 18 5.78 5.64 -7.86
C PHE A 18 7.20 6.21 -7.75
N THR A 19 7.92 5.97 -6.64
CA THR A 19 9.32 6.42 -6.52
C THR A 19 10.20 5.86 -7.65
N SER A 20 10.12 4.55 -7.89
CA SER A 20 10.85 3.89 -9.00
C SER A 20 10.39 4.37 -10.38
N LEU A 21 9.10 4.71 -10.52
CA LEU A 21 8.57 5.29 -11.74
C LEU A 21 9.14 6.70 -11.98
N ALA A 22 9.16 7.54 -10.95
CA ALA A 22 9.60 8.93 -11.05
C ALA A 22 11.07 9.06 -11.48
N GLU A 23 11.93 8.08 -11.14
CA GLU A 23 13.33 8.02 -11.60
C GLU A 23 13.48 7.81 -13.11
N ARG A 24 12.43 7.30 -13.78
CA ARG A 24 12.42 6.99 -15.22
C ARG A 24 11.66 8.01 -16.05
N LEU A 25 10.88 8.87 -15.39
CA LEU A 25 10.14 9.96 -16.02
C LEU A 25 11.00 11.22 -16.07
N THR A 26 10.69 12.11 -17.00
CA THR A 26 11.17 13.48 -16.88
C THR A 26 10.56 14.13 -15.63
N ALA A 27 11.26 15.11 -15.06
CA ALA A 27 10.74 15.86 -13.91
C ALA A 27 9.36 16.47 -14.17
N GLU A 28 9.11 16.92 -15.40
CA GLU A 28 7.81 17.48 -15.80
C GLU A 28 6.70 16.42 -15.81
N GLU A 29 6.97 15.24 -16.36
CA GLU A 29 6.01 14.13 -16.38
C GLU A 29 5.69 13.65 -14.95
N ALA A 30 6.72 13.50 -14.11
CA ALA A 30 6.56 13.09 -12.72
C ALA A 30 5.70 14.08 -11.93
N ILE A 31 6.00 15.38 -12.02
CA ILE A 31 5.22 16.44 -11.34
C ILE A 31 3.78 16.49 -11.88
N ARG A 32 3.61 16.40 -13.20
CA ARG A 32 2.28 16.45 -13.82
C ARG A 32 1.42 15.25 -13.40
N PHE A 33 2.01 14.06 -13.32
CA PHE A 33 1.35 12.87 -12.81
C PHE A 33 0.96 13.06 -11.35
N LEU A 34 1.93 13.45 -10.51
CA LEU A 34 1.72 13.63 -9.07
C LEU A 34 0.62 14.66 -8.78
N ASN A 35 0.62 15.79 -9.46
CA ASN A 35 -0.42 16.82 -9.32
C ASN A 35 -1.80 16.31 -9.76
N GLY A 36 -1.88 15.52 -10.83
CA GLY A 36 -3.14 14.93 -11.28
C GLY A 36 -3.70 13.89 -10.31
N TYR A 37 -2.83 13.09 -9.69
CA TYR A 37 -3.20 12.17 -8.61
C TYR A 37 -3.65 12.95 -7.36
N LEU A 38 -2.82 13.88 -6.88
CA LEU A 38 -3.11 14.66 -5.67
C LEU A 38 -4.41 15.45 -5.82
N GLN A 39 -4.69 16.04 -6.98
CA GLN A 39 -5.96 16.73 -7.23
C GLN A 39 -7.16 15.82 -6.94
N THR A 40 -7.20 14.64 -7.56
CA THR A 40 -8.31 13.68 -7.36
C THR A 40 -8.43 13.23 -5.90
N MET A 41 -7.31 12.92 -5.25
CA MET A 41 -7.33 12.45 -3.86
C MET A 41 -7.74 13.56 -2.90
N VAL A 42 -7.22 14.77 -3.08
CA VAL A 42 -7.53 15.94 -2.24
C VAL A 42 -9.00 16.31 -2.35
N ASP A 43 -9.58 16.29 -3.56
CA ASP A 43 -11.00 16.59 -3.76
C ASP A 43 -11.90 15.59 -3.00
N LEU A 44 -11.56 14.29 -3.02
CA LEU A 44 -12.25 13.27 -2.23
C LEU A 44 -12.04 13.47 -0.72
N ILE A 45 -10.80 13.72 -0.30
CA ILE A 45 -10.51 13.95 1.13
C ILE A 45 -11.26 15.17 1.64
N LEU A 46 -11.38 16.26 0.87
CA LEU A 46 -12.14 17.45 1.27
C LEU A 46 -13.66 17.25 1.20
N HIS A 47 -14.14 16.25 0.47
CA HIS A 47 -15.54 15.84 0.51
C HIS A 47 -15.89 15.11 1.81
N TYR A 48 -15.05 14.15 2.22
CA TYR A 48 -15.29 13.33 3.42
C TYR A 48 -14.73 13.93 4.70
N SER A 49 -13.63 14.67 4.63
CA SER A 49 -12.98 15.39 5.73
C SER A 49 -13.01 16.88 5.45
N ARG A 50 -12.72 17.69 6.48
CA ARG A 50 -12.55 19.13 6.33
C ARG A 50 -11.09 19.55 6.28
N THR A 51 -10.16 18.63 6.47
CA THR A 51 -8.74 18.97 6.66
C THR A 51 -7.83 17.84 6.19
N ILE A 52 -6.78 18.23 5.46
CA ILE A 52 -5.60 17.40 5.17
C ILE A 52 -4.49 17.84 6.10
N ASN A 53 -3.81 16.89 6.73
CA ASN A 53 -2.73 17.22 7.66
C ASN A 53 -1.41 17.45 6.91
N GLU A 54 -1.02 16.51 6.04
CA GLU A 54 0.27 16.57 5.36
C GLU A 54 0.26 15.79 4.04
N ILE A 55 0.96 16.32 3.04
CA ILE A 55 1.31 15.62 1.80
C ILE A 55 2.83 15.39 1.83
N MET A 56 3.26 14.17 1.60
CA MET A 56 4.64 13.71 1.78
C MET A 56 5.13 13.04 0.48
N GLY A 57 5.43 13.85 -0.54
CA GLY A 57 5.67 13.33 -1.88
C GLY A 57 4.37 12.76 -2.46
N ASP A 58 4.32 11.45 -2.64
CA ASP A 58 3.17 10.65 -3.09
C ASP A 58 2.28 10.13 -1.95
N GLY A 59 2.74 10.24 -0.70
CA GLY A 59 1.97 9.89 0.48
C GLY A 59 1.04 10.99 0.97
N ILE A 60 -0.11 10.63 1.53
CA ILE A 60 -1.09 11.56 2.10
C ILE A 60 -1.46 11.15 3.52
N LEU A 61 -1.36 12.09 4.46
CA LEU A 61 -1.77 11.94 5.85
C LEU A 61 -3.01 12.78 6.15
N VAL A 62 -4.07 12.11 6.59
CA VAL A 62 -5.36 12.73 6.91
C VAL A 62 -5.77 12.37 8.33
N ILE A 63 -6.39 13.32 9.02
CA ILE A 63 -6.89 13.14 10.38
C ILE A 63 -8.37 13.50 10.38
N PHE A 64 -9.20 12.55 10.83
CA PHE A 64 -10.60 12.73 11.15
C PHE A 64 -10.71 12.83 12.69
N GLY A 65 -11.44 13.81 13.20
CA GLY A 65 -11.43 14.14 14.64
C GLY A 65 -10.73 15.45 15.00
N ALA A 66 -9.96 16.04 14.09
CA ALA A 66 -9.22 17.27 14.33
C ALA A 66 -9.25 18.19 13.08
N PRO A 67 -9.45 19.52 13.26
CA PRO A 67 -9.59 20.25 14.52
C PRO A 67 -10.97 20.11 15.17
N LYS A 68 -11.96 19.55 14.47
CA LYS A 68 -13.30 19.27 15.01
C LYS A 68 -13.59 17.78 14.92
N ALA A 69 -14.11 17.22 16.00
CA ALA A 69 -14.54 15.83 16.06
C ALA A 69 -16.01 15.68 15.68
N ALA A 70 -16.34 14.52 15.13
CA ALA A 70 -17.69 14.09 14.83
C ALA A 70 -17.85 12.60 15.19
N ALA A 71 -19.08 12.17 15.47
CA ALA A 71 -19.33 10.78 15.86
C ALA A 71 -19.00 9.78 14.74
N ASP A 72 -19.03 10.24 13.48
CA ASP A 72 -18.81 9.44 12.28
C ASP A 72 -17.37 9.56 11.73
N ASP A 73 -16.40 10.04 12.52
CA ASP A 73 -15.03 10.27 12.05
C ASP A 73 -14.39 9.00 11.44
N ALA A 74 -14.57 7.84 12.09
CA ALA A 74 -14.04 6.57 11.60
C ALA A 74 -14.76 6.11 10.32
N GLU A 75 -16.10 6.26 10.29
CA GLU A 75 -16.92 5.93 9.13
C GLU A 75 -16.51 6.74 7.91
N ARG A 76 -16.40 8.08 8.06
CA ARG A 76 -15.97 8.98 6.97
C ARG A 76 -14.55 8.67 6.50
N ALA A 77 -13.65 8.29 7.41
CA ALA A 77 -12.29 7.89 7.04
C ALA A 77 -12.27 6.66 6.13
N VAL A 78 -13.02 5.62 6.49
CA VAL A 78 -13.11 4.39 5.67
C VAL A 78 -13.83 4.66 4.35
N ALA A 79 -14.95 5.40 4.36
CA ALA A 79 -15.65 5.77 3.13
C ALA A 79 -14.75 6.57 2.17
N CYS A 80 -14.00 7.53 2.70
CA CYS A 80 -13.01 8.29 1.94
C CYS A 80 -11.97 7.37 1.31
N ALA A 81 -11.38 6.47 2.09
CA ALA A 81 -10.37 5.56 1.60
C ALA A 81 -10.88 4.61 0.51
N VAL A 82 -12.09 4.07 0.67
CA VAL A 82 -12.74 3.25 -0.36
C VAL A 82 -12.98 4.06 -1.63
N ALA A 83 -13.45 5.30 -1.51
CA ALA A 83 -13.65 6.19 -2.67
C ALA A 83 -12.32 6.52 -3.37
N MET A 84 -11.26 6.81 -2.61
CA MET A 84 -9.92 7.07 -3.15
C MET A 84 -9.36 5.86 -3.91
N GLN A 85 -9.51 4.63 -3.37
CA GLN A 85 -9.09 3.42 -4.06
C GLN A 85 -9.84 3.22 -5.38
N ARG A 86 -11.15 3.47 -5.41
CA ARG A 86 -11.95 3.39 -6.65
C ARG A 86 -11.54 4.45 -7.68
N ALA A 87 -11.17 5.65 -7.23
CA ALA A 87 -10.75 6.73 -8.11
C ALA A 87 -9.39 6.48 -8.81
N MET A 88 -8.61 5.50 -8.33
CA MET A 88 -7.37 5.10 -9.00
C MET A 88 -7.59 4.57 -10.42
N ASP A 89 -8.77 4.01 -10.72
CA ASP A 89 -9.10 3.58 -12.09
C ASP A 89 -9.08 4.75 -13.06
N GLU A 90 -9.62 5.91 -12.65
CA GLU A 90 -9.63 7.13 -13.45
C GLU A 90 -8.23 7.79 -13.52
N VAL A 91 -7.51 7.82 -12.39
CA VAL A 91 -6.12 8.30 -12.34
C VAL A 91 -5.26 7.53 -13.34
N ASN A 92 -5.35 6.20 -13.30
CA ASN A 92 -4.61 5.32 -14.21
C ASN A 92 -5.11 5.44 -15.65
N ALA A 93 -6.41 5.65 -15.90
CA ALA A 93 -6.92 5.91 -17.26
C ALA A 93 -6.27 7.15 -17.90
N ARG A 94 -6.22 8.26 -17.17
CA ARG A 94 -5.55 9.50 -17.63
C ARG A 94 -4.04 9.31 -17.80
N GLY A 95 -3.43 8.45 -16.97
CA GLY A 95 -2.03 8.04 -17.11
C GLY A 95 -1.78 7.27 -18.41
N ARG A 96 -2.63 6.28 -18.71
CA ARG A 96 -2.54 5.46 -19.93
C ARG A 96 -2.67 6.28 -21.21
N GLU A 97 -3.58 7.25 -21.24
CA GLU A 97 -3.73 8.20 -22.36
C GLU A 97 -2.44 8.98 -22.67
N ARG A 98 -1.54 9.08 -21.69
CA ARG A 98 -0.25 9.76 -21.78
C ARG A 98 0.93 8.80 -21.91
N GLY A 99 0.67 7.50 -22.09
CA GLY A 99 1.71 6.47 -22.16
C GLY A 99 2.41 6.17 -20.82
N LEU A 100 1.84 6.62 -19.70
CA LEU A 100 2.40 6.33 -18.38
C LEU A 100 1.94 4.95 -17.88
N PRO A 101 2.80 4.21 -17.15
CA PRO A 101 2.39 2.97 -16.52
C PRO A 101 1.40 3.23 -15.37
N GLU A 102 0.65 2.19 -15.03
CA GLU A 102 -0.28 2.23 -13.90
C GLU A 102 0.48 2.22 -12.58
N VAL A 103 -0.06 2.93 -11.60
CA VAL A 103 0.36 2.83 -10.20
C VAL A 103 -0.77 2.25 -9.37
N GLU A 104 -0.42 1.63 -8.25
CA GLU A 104 -1.39 1.18 -7.26
C GLU A 104 -1.25 2.01 -5.98
N MET A 105 -2.27 2.02 -5.13
CA MET A 105 -2.24 2.75 -3.87
C MET A 105 -2.47 1.79 -2.70
N GLY A 106 -1.71 1.96 -1.63
CA GLY A 106 -1.95 1.32 -0.33
C GLY A 106 -2.56 2.32 0.65
N ILE A 107 -3.51 1.90 1.48
CA ILE A 107 -4.08 2.75 2.53
C ILE A 107 -4.15 2.02 3.87
N GLY A 108 -3.66 2.66 4.93
CA GLY A 108 -3.80 2.21 6.32
C GLY A 108 -4.62 3.19 7.15
N ILE A 109 -5.53 2.68 8.00
CA ILE A 109 -6.33 3.50 8.92
C ILE A 109 -6.25 2.99 10.34
N HIS A 110 -6.04 3.89 11.29
CA HIS A 110 -6.00 3.58 12.72
C HIS A 110 -6.74 4.62 13.55
N THR A 111 -7.55 4.14 14.49
CA THR A 111 -8.22 4.98 15.49
C THR A 111 -7.51 4.87 16.83
N GLY A 112 -7.17 6.02 17.43
CA GLY A 112 -6.49 6.07 18.72
C GLY A 112 -6.32 7.50 19.25
N GLU A 113 -5.80 7.62 20.47
CA GLU A 113 -5.55 8.92 21.10
C GLU A 113 -4.22 9.50 20.66
N VAL A 114 -4.23 10.75 20.19
CA VAL A 114 -3.04 11.48 19.77
C VAL A 114 -3.04 12.86 20.41
N ILE A 115 -1.87 13.49 20.48
CA ILE A 115 -1.77 14.89 20.88
C ILE A 115 -1.97 15.73 19.61
N VAL A 116 -3.01 16.57 19.59
CA VAL A 116 -3.26 17.53 18.50
C VAL A 116 -3.01 18.96 18.96
N GLY A 117 -2.43 19.79 18.10
CA GLY A 117 -2.22 21.21 18.39
C GLY A 117 -1.31 21.91 17.40
N ASN A 118 -1.04 23.19 17.65
CA ASN A 118 -0.03 23.94 16.89
C ASN A 118 1.37 23.51 17.37
N ILE A 119 2.08 22.75 16.53
CA ILE A 119 3.39 22.18 16.81
C ILE A 119 4.41 22.85 15.89
N GLY A 120 5.55 23.26 16.47
CA GLY A 120 6.63 23.89 15.74
C GLY A 120 7.42 24.88 16.60
N SER A 121 8.20 25.73 15.95
CA SER A 121 8.91 26.83 16.60
C SER A 121 8.19 28.16 16.36
N ASP A 122 8.65 29.22 17.01
CA ASP A 122 8.12 30.58 16.81
C ASP A 122 8.15 31.05 15.35
N ARG A 123 9.03 30.47 14.53
CA ARG A 123 9.21 30.83 13.12
C ARG A 123 8.38 29.99 12.16
N ARG A 124 7.89 28.82 12.59
CA ARG A 124 7.12 27.89 11.75
C ARG A 124 6.29 26.98 12.64
N MET A 125 4.97 27.16 12.61
CA MET A 125 4.00 26.30 13.29
C MET A 125 3.12 25.62 12.25
N LYS A 126 2.72 24.39 12.53
CA LYS A 126 1.65 23.70 11.82
C LYS A 126 0.69 23.06 12.83
N TYR A 127 -0.60 23.04 12.52
CA TYR A 127 -1.53 22.21 13.26
C TYR A 127 -1.23 20.76 12.89
N ALA A 128 -0.89 19.91 13.86
CA ALA A 128 -0.48 18.54 13.61
C ALA A 128 -0.95 17.60 14.73
N ALA A 129 -1.07 16.32 14.39
CA ALA A 129 -1.13 15.23 15.37
C ALA A 129 0.24 14.61 15.57
N VAL A 130 0.58 14.34 16.84
CA VAL A 130 1.79 13.61 17.22
C VAL A 130 1.42 12.52 18.23
N GLY A 131 2.01 11.35 18.07
CA GLY A 131 1.83 10.24 18.99
C GLY A 131 2.09 8.90 18.33
N THR A 132 2.20 7.86 19.15
CA THR A 132 2.44 6.49 18.68
C THR A 132 1.38 6.04 17.68
N HIS A 133 0.12 6.44 17.85
CA HIS A 133 -0.98 6.05 16.96
C HIS A 133 -0.84 6.62 15.54
N VAL A 134 -0.26 7.82 15.36
CA VAL A 134 0.05 8.35 14.02
C VAL A 134 1.10 7.46 13.33
N ASN A 135 2.16 7.10 14.06
CA ASN A 135 3.22 6.24 13.54
C ASN A 135 2.72 4.81 13.25
N LEU A 136 1.85 4.26 14.10
CA LEU A 136 1.22 2.95 13.87
C LEU A 136 0.39 2.94 12.57
N THR A 137 -0.28 4.05 12.24
CA THR A 137 -1.03 4.17 11.00
C THR A 137 -0.14 3.99 9.77
N GLY A 138 1.01 4.68 9.73
CA GLY A 138 1.99 4.51 8.65
C GLY A 138 2.56 3.09 8.57
N ARG A 139 2.64 2.39 9.70
CA ARG A 139 3.08 0.98 9.71
C ARG A 139 2.00 0.04 9.16
N ILE A 140 0.74 0.25 9.53
CA ILE A 140 -0.40 -0.48 8.97
C ILE A 140 -0.45 -0.29 7.46
N GLU A 141 -0.32 0.95 7.00
CA GLU A 141 -0.24 1.29 5.58
C GLU A 141 0.89 0.50 4.90
N SER A 142 2.09 0.42 5.50
CA SER A 142 3.24 -0.29 4.91
C SER A 142 3.04 -1.80 4.73
N TYR A 143 2.06 -2.41 5.41
CA TYR A 143 1.70 -3.81 5.25
C TYR A 143 0.77 -4.05 4.05
N THR A 144 0.11 -3.02 3.54
CA THR A 144 -0.77 -3.11 2.38
C THR A 144 0.01 -3.43 1.11
N THR A 145 -0.63 -4.15 0.19
CA THR A 145 -0.24 -4.17 -1.22
C THR A 145 -1.10 -3.20 -2.04
N GLY A 146 -0.79 -3.03 -3.32
CA GLY A 146 -1.56 -2.17 -4.19
C GLY A 146 -3.04 -2.54 -4.25
N GLY A 147 -3.90 -1.53 -4.11
CA GLY A 147 -5.36 -1.66 -4.06
C GLY A 147 -5.93 -2.06 -2.70
N GLN A 148 -5.10 -2.34 -1.69
CA GLN A 148 -5.57 -2.73 -0.36
C GLN A 148 -5.85 -1.53 0.54
N LEU A 149 -6.86 -1.70 1.38
CA LEU A 149 -7.19 -0.86 2.52
C LEU A 149 -7.15 -1.72 3.78
N LEU A 150 -6.20 -1.45 4.67
CA LEU A 150 -6.09 -2.11 5.96
C LEU A 150 -6.53 -1.17 7.09
N ILE A 151 -7.35 -1.67 8.00
CA ILE A 151 -7.77 -0.93 9.19
C ILE A 151 -7.40 -1.67 10.46
N SER A 152 -7.12 -0.95 11.54
CA SER A 152 -6.97 -1.58 12.86
C SER A 152 -8.29 -2.08 13.43
N GLU A 153 -8.20 -3.05 14.33
CA GLU A 153 -9.32 -3.49 15.19
C GLU A 153 -10.08 -2.31 15.82
N SER A 154 -9.37 -1.30 16.35
CA SER A 154 -10.01 -0.12 16.95
C SER A 154 -10.85 0.70 15.98
N THR A 155 -10.49 0.75 14.69
CA THR A 155 -11.28 1.44 13.68
C THR A 155 -12.50 0.61 13.31
N LEU A 156 -12.34 -0.72 13.18
CA LEU A 156 -13.44 -1.64 12.89
C LEU A 156 -14.56 -1.54 13.94
N GLN A 157 -14.19 -1.47 15.23
CA GLN A 157 -15.13 -1.38 16.34
C GLN A 157 -15.98 -0.10 16.34
N GLU A 158 -15.48 0.99 15.75
CA GLU A 158 -16.23 2.27 15.66
C GLU A 158 -17.22 2.29 14.48
N ILE A 159 -17.14 1.34 13.54
CA ILE A 159 -17.90 1.36 12.27
C ILE A 159 -18.81 0.13 12.11
N SER A 160 -18.56 -0.97 12.82
CA SER A 160 -19.41 -2.17 12.76
C SER A 160 -20.87 -1.84 13.13
N PRO A 161 -21.89 -2.24 12.34
CA PRO A 161 -21.89 -3.33 11.35
C PRO A 161 -21.87 -2.90 9.87
N ILE A 162 -21.69 -1.61 9.54
CA ILE A 162 -21.85 -1.14 8.15
C ILE A 162 -20.61 -1.38 7.28
N ILE A 163 -19.52 -1.87 7.84
CA ILE A 163 -18.28 -2.15 7.12
C ILE A 163 -18.21 -3.62 6.72
N GLU A 164 -17.80 -3.87 5.47
CA GLU A 164 -17.52 -5.20 4.97
C GLU A 164 -16.01 -5.44 5.00
N VAL A 165 -15.59 -6.47 5.72
CA VAL A 165 -14.18 -6.86 5.85
C VAL A 165 -13.92 -8.22 5.20
N GLY A 166 -12.76 -8.35 4.58
CA GLY A 166 -12.21 -9.58 4.03
C GLY A 166 -11.29 -10.27 5.02
N ARG A 167 -10.02 -10.42 4.64
CA ARG A 167 -9.02 -11.11 5.46
C ARG A 167 -8.60 -10.31 6.69
N SER A 168 -8.17 -11.01 7.73
CA SER A 168 -7.49 -10.43 8.90
C SER A 168 -6.02 -10.83 8.92
N LEU A 169 -5.13 -9.90 9.27
CA LEU A 169 -3.70 -10.15 9.41
C LEU A 169 -3.26 -9.82 10.83
N ARG A 170 -2.43 -10.69 11.42
CA ARG A 170 -1.72 -10.38 12.66
C ARG A 170 -0.37 -9.76 12.32
N ILE A 171 -0.12 -8.57 12.86
CA ILE A 171 1.09 -7.80 12.62
C ILE A 171 1.76 -7.42 13.93
N GLU A 172 3.08 -7.30 13.90
CA GLU A 172 3.88 -6.79 15.00
C GLU A 172 4.66 -5.53 14.55
N PRO A 173 3.97 -4.38 14.44
CA PRO A 173 4.61 -3.16 13.99
C PRO A 173 5.57 -2.67 15.06
N LYS A 174 6.81 -2.33 14.67
CA LYS A 174 7.80 -1.80 15.63
C LYS A 174 7.24 -0.60 16.41
N GLY A 175 7.43 -0.60 17.73
CA GLY A 175 6.85 0.40 18.63
C GLY A 175 5.41 0.11 19.07
N ALA A 176 4.77 -0.94 18.55
CA ALA A 176 3.61 -1.54 19.20
C ALA A 176 4.07 -2.27 20.48
N ARG A 177 3.23 -2.24 21.52
CA ARG A 177 3.49 -2.94 22.79
C ARG A 177 3.13 -4.43 22.71
N ARG A 178 2.31 -4.82 21.73
CA ARG A 178 1.75 -6.15 21.49
C ARG A 178 1.45 -6.30 20.00
N GLU A 179 1.33 -7.54 19.55
CA GLU A 179 0.71 -7.85 18.26
C GLU A 179 -0.65 -7.16 18.14
N MET A 180 -0.98 -6.75 16.92
CA MET A 180 -2.30 -6.19 16.59
C MET A 180 -2.89 -6.90 15.38
N THR A 181 -4.22 -6.97 15.35
CA THR A 181 -4.97 -7.47 14.20
C THR A 181 -5.39 -6.29 13.34
N VAL A 182 -5.16 -6.42 12.04
CA VAL A 182 -5.66 -5.51 11.02
C VAL A 182 -6.58 -6.25 10.07
N TRP A 183 -7.54 -5.53 9.49
CA TRP A 183 -8.60 -6.07 8.66
C TRP A 183 -8.56 -5.43 7.29
N GLU A 184 -8.61 -6.26 6.24
CA GLU A 184 -8.80 -5.82 4.87
C GLU A 184 -10.24 -5.35 4.68
N VAL A 185 -10.44 -4.12 4.24
CA VAL A 185 -11.77 -3.59 3.93
C VAL A 185 -12.10 -3.93 2.49
N VAL A 186 -13.29 -4.49 2.28
CA VAL A 186 -13.83 -4.80 0.95
C VAL A 186 -15.02 -3.92 0.59
N GLY A 187 -15.60 -3.21 1.56
CA GLY A 187 -16.70 -2.29 1.30
C GLY A 187 -17.18 -1.56 2.55
N ILE A 188 -18.04 -0.57 2.32
CA ILE A 188 -18.78 0.14 3.36
C ILE A 188 -20.20 0.41 2.85
N GLY A 189 -21.17 -0.12 3.58
CA GLY A 189 -22.61 0.02 3.32
C GLY A 189 -23.18 1.35 3.82
N GLY A 190 -24.41 1.30 4.34
CA GLY A 190 -25.11 2.49 4.81
C GLY A 190 -25.38 3.50 3.69
N SER A 191 -25.22 4.79 3.97
CA SER A 191 -25.41 5.86 3.00
C SER A 191 -24.30 5.96 1.94
N HIS A 192 -23.17 5.26 2.13
CA HIS A 192 -22.04 5.29 1.21
C HIS A 192 -22.21 4.28 0.08
N GLY A 193 -22.57 3.03 0.41
CA GLY A 193 -22.82 1.96 -0.57
C GLY A 193 -21.63 1.71 -1.51
N LEU A 194 -20.41 1.75 -0.97
CA LEU A 194 -19.17 1.62 -1.74
C LEU A 194 -18.55 0.24 -1.54
N THR A 195 -18.09 -0.37 -2.62
CA THR A 195 -17.38 -1.67 -2.58
C THR A 195 -16.06 -1.57 -3.33
N LEU A 196 -15.02 -2.21 -2.79
CA LEU A 196 -13.76 -2.48 -3.47
C LEU A 196 -13.86 -3.84 -4.17
N ARG A 197 -13.59 -3.87 -5.48
CA ARG A 197 -13.44 -5.14 -6.19
C ARG A 197 -12.04 -5.68 -5.94
N ALA A 198 -11.94 -6.76 -5.16
CA ALA A 198 -10.72 -7.55 -5.12
C ALA A 198 -10.56 -8.28 -6.46
N VAL A 199 -9.85 -7.67 -7.42
CA VAL A 199 -9.40 -8.40 -8.62
C VAL A 199 -8.03 -8.98 -8.29
N GLU A 200 -8.00 -10.15 -7.67
CA GLU A 200 -6.79 -10.97 -7.68
C GLU A 200 -6.65 -11.55 -9.09
N PRO A 201 -5.66 -11.12 -9.89
CA PRO A 201 -5.50 -11.63 -11.23
C PRO A 201 -5.18 -13.13 -11.17
N ALA A 202 -5.90 -13.92 -11.96
CA ALA A 202 -5.71 -15.36 -12.01
C ALA A 202 -4.25 -15.69 -12.35
N MET A 203 -3.62 -16.50 -11.50
CA MET A 203 -2.28 -17.00 -11.72
C MET A 203 -2.29 -18.09 -12.79
N VAL A 204 -1.47 -17.96 -13.82
CA VAL A 204 -1.26 -18.96 -14.87
C VAL A 204 -0.05 -19.83 -14.50
N GLY A 205 -0.15 -21.14 -14.67
CA GLY A 205 0.98 -22.05 -14.47
C GLY A 205 1.98 -21.94 -15.62
N LEU A 206 3.27 -21.89 -15.32
CA LEU A 206 4.31 -21.73 -16.33
C LEU A 206 4.78 -23.10 -16.85
N ALA A 207 4.87 -23.24 -18.18
CA ALA A 207 5.41 -24.45 -18.81
C ALA A 207 6.92 -24.63 -18.54
N LYS A 208 7.66 -23.52 -18.46
CA LYS A 208 9.05 -23.46 -18.02
C LYS A 208 9.14 -22.50 -16.85
N GLU A 209 9.66 -22.99 -15.72
CA GLU A 209 9.85 -22.15 -14.53
C GLU A 209 10.88 -21.05 -14.78
N ILE A 210 10.61 -19.85 -14.28
CA ILE A 210 11.55 -18.72 -14.36
C ILE A 210 12.47 -18.80 -13.16
N GLN A 211 13.78 -18.94 -13.40
CA GLN A 211 14.76 -18.95 -12.33
C GLN A 211 14.94 -17.54 -11.77
N ILE A 212 14.92 -17.42 -10.45
CA ILE A 212 15.07 -16.14 -9.75
C ILE A 212 16.05 -16.28 -8.58
N ARG A 213 16.59 -15.13 -8.16
CA ARG A 213 17.22 -14.95 -6.86
C ARG A 213 16.40 -13.98 -6.05
N TYR A 214 16.31 -14.14 -4.74
CA TYR A 214 15.65 -13.17 -3.88
C TYR A 214 16.38 -12.94 -2.57
N ALA A 215 16.13 -11.79 -1.96
CA ALA A 215 16.55 -11.46 -0.61
C ALA A 215 15.39 -10.84 0.15
N VAL A 216 15.23 -11.25 1.42
CA VAL A 216 14.30 -10.61 2.35
C VAL A 216 14.90 -9.28 2.78
N LEU A 217 14.12 -8.21 2.71
CA LEU A 217 14.55 -6.86 3.09
C LEU A 217 14.26 -6.64 4.57
N GLU A 218 15.30 -6.36 5.35
CA GLU A 218 15.20 -5.99 6.76
C GLU A 218 15.54 -4.50 6.93
N GLU A 219 14.59 -3.70 7.41
CA GLU A 219 14.76 -2.27 7.76
C GLU A 219 15.71 -1.48 6.81
N LYS A 220 15.43 -1.53 5.50
CA LYS A 220 16.16 -0.84 4.40
C LYS A 220 17.50 -1.44 3.97
N HIS A 221 17.85 -2.63 4.45
CA HIS A 221 19.03 -3.36 3.99
C HIS A 221 18.60 -4.63 3.25
N VAL A 222 19.28 -4.92 2.14
CA VAL A 222 19.19 -6.24 1.52
C VAL A 222 19.79 -7.23 2.52
N GLY A 223 19.00 -8.22 2.97
CA GLY A 223 19.49 -9.28 3.84
C GLY A 223 20.79 -9.89 3.28
N ARG A 224 21.72 -10.25 4.16
CA ARG A 224 23.09 -10.69 3.78
C ARG A 224 23.14 -11.96 2.92
N SER A 225 22.02 -12.66 2.72
CA SER A 225 21.93 -13.89 1.94
C SER A 225 20.85 -13.80 0.85
N THR A 226 21.28 -13.86 -0.40
CA THR A 226 20.41 -14.13 -1.54
C THR A 226 20.14 -15.63 -1.65
N LEU A 227 18.89 -16.02 -1.92
CA LEU A 227 18.46 -17.40 -2.10
C LEU A 227 18.00 -17.62 -3.55
N ASP A 228 18.31 -18.80 -4.08
CA ASP A 228 17.78 -19.25 -5.38
C ASP A 228 16.36 -19.80 -5.21
N ALA A 229 15.51 -19.52 -6.20
CA ALA A 229 14.12 -19.97 -6.25
C ALA A 229 13.62 -19.97 -7.70
N SER A 230 12.37 -20.43 -7.89
CA SER A 230 11.74 -20.39 -9.21
C SER A 230 10.30 -19.90 -9.13
N ILE A 231 9.90 -19.09 -10.12
CA ILE A 231 8.49 -18.74 -10.32
C ILE A 231 7.84 -19.90 -11.06
N VAL A 232 6.77 -20.44 -10.47
CA VAL A 232 6.01 -21.59 -10.98
C VAL A 232 4.66 -21.20 -11.54
N ARG A 233 4.07 -20.13 -11.00
CA ARG A 233 2.85 -19.52 -11.51
C ARG A 233 2.99 -18.01 -11.50
N LEU A 234 2.34 -17.36 -12.45
CA LEU A 234 2.52 -15.94 -12.69
C LEU A 234 1.19 -15.27 -13.04
N SER A 235 1.04 -14.04 -12.57
CA SER A 235 0.02 -13.10 -13.01
C SER A 235 0.70 -11.75 -13.30
N LEU A 236 -0.04 -10.79 -13.85
CA LEU A 236 0.49 -9.45 -14.09
C LEU A 236 0.92 -8.71 -12.81
N LYS A 237 0.45 -9.15 -11.65
CA LYS A 237 0.63 -8.42 -10.39
C LYS A 237 1.24 -9.26 -9.27
N GLY A 238 1.56 -10.53 -9.52
CA GLY A 238 2.14 -11.41 -8.51
C GLY A 238 2.54 -12.76 -9.06
N ALA A 239 3.22 -13.55 -8.25
CA ALA A 239 3.76 -14.86 -8.61
C ALA A 239 3.64 -15.86 -7.45
N GLU A 240 3.55 -17.15 -7.79
CA GLU A 240 3.83 -18.23 -6.86
C GLU A 240 5.30 -18.64 -7.04
N VAL A 241 6.05 -18.61 -5.94
CA VAL A 241 7.48 -18.87 -5.89
C VAL A 241 7.73 -20.19 -5.17
N ARG A 242 8.39 -21.12 -5.84
CA ARG A 242 8.93 -22.34 -5.23
C ARG A 242 10.30 -21.99 -4.62
N SER A 243 10.47 -22.28 -3.34
CA SER A 243 11.69 -21.95 -2.62
C SER A 243 12.05 -23.05 -1.61
N PRO A 244 13.35 -23.28 -1.37
CA PRO A 244 13.78 -24.20 -0.30
C PRO A 244 13.44 -23.70 1.10
N VAL A 245 13.14 -22.40 1.26
CA VAL A 245 12.87 -21.76 2.55
C VAL A 245 11.48 -21.13 2.51
N LEU A 246 10.73 -21.28 3.61
CA LEU A 246 9.49 -20.54 3.80
C LEU A 246 9.81 -19.12 4.22
N VAL A 247 9.23 -18.15 3.52
CA VAL A 247 9.32 -16.73 3.89
C VAL A 247 8.02 -16.33 4.58
N PRO A 248 8.07 -15.70 5.77
CA PRO A 248 6.86 -15.26 6.47
C PRO A 248 6.03 -14.30 5.61
N PRO A 249 4.68 -14.34 5.69
CA PRO A 249 3.81 -13.32 5.12
C PRO A 249 4.23 -11.91 5.54
N LEU A 250 3.91 -10.93 4.71
CA LEU A 250 4.22 -9.50 4.88
C LEU A 250 5.70 -9.12 4.75
N SER A 251 6.58 -10.10 4.55
CA SER A 251 7.99 -9.88 4.25
C SER A 251 8.14 -9.18 2.91
N ASN A 252 8.97 -8.14 2.85
CA ASN A 252 9.32 -7.48 1.59
C ASN A 252 10.53 -8.17 0.96
N LEU A 253 10.48 -8.40 -0.34
CA LEU A 253 11.50 -9.08 -1.12
C LEU A 253 12.06 -8.15 -2.19
N LYS A 254 13.38 -8.23 -2.40
CA LYS A 254 14.00 -7.85 -3.67
C LYS A 254 14.26 -9.12 -4.46
N ILE A 255 13.81 -9.15 -5.71
CA ILE A 255 13.90 -10.28 -6.62
C ILE A 255 14.75 -9.89 -7.82
N TRP A 256 15.59 -10.81 -8.26
CA TRP A 256 16.42 -10.69 -9.46
C TRP A 256 16.11 -11.85 -10.40
N ILE A 257 16.04 -11.57 -11.69
CA ILE A 257 15.81 -12.56 -12.75
C ILE A 257 17.08 -12.63 -13.61
N PRO A 258 17.95 -13.65 -13.42
CA PRO A 258 19.24 -13.72 -14.10
C PRO A 258 19.16 -13.65 -15.64
N GLU A 259 18.07 -14.16 -16.22
CA GLU A 259 17.85 -14.16 -17.68
C GLU A 259 17.81 -12.76 -18.30
N ILE A 260 17.42 -11.73 -17.53
CA ILE A 260 17.38 -10.33 -17.99
C ILE A 260 18.52 -9.48 -17.41
N GLU A 261 19.18 -9.91 -16.33
CA GLU A 261 20.38 -9.24 -15.80
C GLU A 261 21.60 -9.42 -16.72
N ALA A 262 21.64 -10.50 -17.52
CA ALA A 262 22.78 -10.83 -18.38
C ALA A 262 23.08 -9.80 -19.49
N GLY A 263 22.29 -8.72 -19.64
CA GLY A 263 22.46 -7.71 -20.69
C GLY A 263 22.33 -6.23 -20.27
N ALA A 264 22.08 -5.89 -19.00
CA ALA A 264 21.87 -4.50 -18.56
C ALA A 264 22.13 -4.29 -17.04
N LEU A 265 22.04 -3.02 -16.58
CA LEU A 265 22.03 -2.64 -15.15
C LEU A 265 21.04 -3.49 -14.34
N PRO A 266 21.23 -3.68 -13.02
CA PRO A 266 20.35 -4.50 -12.18
C PRO A 266 18.89 -4.05 -12.35
N VAL A 267 18.05 -4.93 -12.87
CA VAL A 267 16.66 -4.62 -13.15
C VAL A 267 15.84 -4.89 -11.89
N GLU A 268 15.16 -3.86 -11.38
CA GLU A 268 14.52 -3.94 -10.08
C GLU A 268 13.14 -4.62 -10.13
N LEU A 269 12.97 -5.64 -9.28
CA LEU A 269 11.69 -6.22 -8.95
C LEU A 269 11.56 -6.31 -7.42
N TYR A 270 10.54 -5.66 -6.88
CA TYR A 270 10.18 -5.72 -5.47
C TYR A 270 8.82 -6.37 -5.30
N ALA A 271 8.69 -7.18 -4.26
CA ALA A 271 7.45 -7.87 -3.97
C ALA A 271 7.20 -7.96 -2.46
N LYS A 272 5.96 -8.19 -2.06
CA LYS A 272 5.57 -8.52 -0.69
C LYS A 272 5.01 -9.94 -0.67
N VAL A 273 5.45 -10.74 0.30
CA VAL A 273 4.86 -12.05 0.55
C VAL A 273 3.44 -11.87 1.07
N VAL A 274 2.47 -12.56 0.47
CA VAL A 274 1.06 -12.52 0.88
C VAL A 274 0.67 -13.86 1.51
N GLU A 275 -0.35 -13.85 2.38
CA GLU A 275 -0.92 -15.09 2.90
C GLU A 275 -1.51 -15.93 1.77
N GLY A 276 -1.13 -17.20 1.73
CA GLY A 276 -1.61 -18.18 0.76
C GLY A 276 -0.89 -19.50 0.93
N THR A 277 -1.57 -20.59 0.62
CA THR A 277 -0.95 -21.92 0.53
C THR A 277 -0.43 -22.10 -0.89
N PRO A 278 0.88 -22.33 -1.10
CA PRO A 278 1.41 -22.64 -2.42
C PRO A 278 0.68 -23.86 -2.98
N VAL A 279 0.27 -23.78 -4.25
CA VAL A 279 -0.37 -24.91 -4.92
C VAL A 279 0.66 -26.03 -5.16
N VAL A 280 1.94 -25.69 -5.31
CA VAL A 280 3.00 -26.64 -5.67
C VAL A 280 4.22 -26.55 -4.74
N GLY A 281 4.42 -27.59 -3.92
CA GLY A 281 5.65 -27.80 -3.14
C GLY A 281 5.87 -26.80 -2.00
N THR A 282 7.13 -26.66 -1.56
CA THR A 282 7.53 -25.64 -0.57
C THR A 282 7.75 -24.31 -1.28
N GLY A 283 7.10 -23.26 -0.80
CA GLY A 283 7.12 -21.96 -1.47
C GLY A 283 6.28 -20.92 -0.76
N PHE A 284 6.02 -19.82 -1.46
CA PHE A 284 5.18 -18.72 -1.00
C PHE A 284 4.59 -17.94 -2.18
N THR A 285 3.52 -17.20 -1.93
CA THR A 285 2.92 -16.30 -2.93
C THR A 285 3.40 -14.88 -2.69
N VAL A 286 3.69 -14.15 -3.77
CA VAL A 286 4.10 -12.75 -3.69
C VAL A 286 3.20 -11.85 -4.53
N ARG A 287 3.04 -10.62 -4.07
CA ARG A 287 2.46 -9.51 -4.80
C ARG A 287 3.56 -8.54 -5.19
N PHE A 288 3.65 -8.18 -6.47
CA PHE A 288 4.64 -7.19 -6.92
C PHE A 288 4.26 -5.80 -6.38
N THR A 289 5.24 -5.10 -5.82
CA THR A 289 5.07 -3.77 -5.22
C THR A 289 5.79 -2.68 -5.99
N SER A 290 6.84 -3.03 -6.74
CA SER A 290 7.48 -2.19 -7.73
C SER A 290 8.18 -3.09 -8.76
N MET A 291 8.11 -2.74 -10.03
CA MET A 291 8.64 -3.56 -11.12
C MET A 291 9.07 -2.66 -12.27
N ALA A 292 10.31 -2.85 -12.72
CA ALA A 292 10.81 -2.16 -13.91
C ALA A 292 10.06 -2.63 -15.18
N PRO A 293 9.89 -1.75 -16.19
CA PRO A 293 9.19 -2.10 -17.44
C PRO A 293 9.73 -3.34 -18.15
N GLU A 294 11.05 -3.54 -18.13
CA GLU A 294 11.74 -4.66 -18.77
C GLU A 294 11.38 -6.00 -18.11
N VAL A 295 11.24 -6.01 -16.77
CA VAL A 295 10.73 -7.15 -16.01
C VAL A 295 9.27 -7.39 -16.37
N ALA A 296 8.45 -6.34 -16.40
CA ALA A 296 7.02 -6.47 -16.73
C ALA A 296 6.81 -7.06 -18.13
N GLU A 297 7.58 -6.63 -19.12
CA GLU A 297 7.54 -7.17 -20.48
C GLU A 297 8.04 -8.62 -20.55
N HIS A 298 9.13 -8.94 -19.85
CA HIS A 298 9.62 -10.32 -19.74
C HIS A 298 8.59 -11.26 -19.12
N LEU A 299 7.95 -10.86 -18.02
CA LEU A 299 6.91 -11.62 -17.34
C LEU A 299 5.64 -11.76 -18.21
N ARG A 300 5.22 -10.70 -18.91
CA ARG A 300 4.06 -10.74 -19.82
C ARG A 300 4.21 -11.77 -20.93
N ARG A 301 5.41 -11.92 -21.51
CA ARG A 301 5.67 -12.93 -22.55
C ARG A 301 5.38 -14.36 -22.04
N HIS A 302 5.64 -14.64 -20.77
CA HIS A 302 5.39 -15.95 -20.16
C HIS A 302 3.91 -16.22 -19.83
N ILE A 303 3.08 -15.18 -19.72
CA ILE A 303 1.63 -15.32 -19.49
C ILE A 303 0.89 -15.54 -20.82
N ALA A 304 1.40 -14.98 -21.91
CA ALA A 304 0.77 -15.03 -23.23
C ALA A 304 1.06 -16.32 -24.02
N THR A 305 1.84 -17.25 -23.46
CA THR A 305 2.25 -18.51 -24.09
C THR A 305 1.57 -19.69 -23.41
#